data_AF-R8BY80-F1
#
_entry.id   AF-R8BY80-F1
#
_cell.length_a   1.000
_cell.length_b   1.000
_cell.length_c   1.000
_cell.angle_alpha   90.00
_cell.angle_beta   90.00
_cell.angle_gamma   90.00
#
_symmetry.space_group_name_H-M   'P 1'
#
loop_
_entity.id
_entity.type
_entity.pdbx_description
1 polymer ?
#
loop_
_entity_poly.entity_id
_entity_poly.type
_entity_poly.pdbx_seq_one_letter_code
_entity_poly.pdbx_strand_id
1 'polypeptide(L)'
;MSRAASGTSQAQTPGDSTRLTPSAAERPSTSHDGGDHLSGSKAATLRQRHADFSRLGTKLKHDRDDIVRGRREGAKVDANGQVQLTTADEKRVVALTLEMVLAYMVAFKSLSQARHTERKPWDPVPWEQLQPHLQELKHRSRHARALQSLALQLNAVCLEELCLSYANQDQALGSKAASSFIQASRRRHDAWQAAHDILPTVKDESLRVELGPWSSPHEAASAALRTLRRWVERESVEWRAEIVLPVANGT
;
A
#
# COMPACT_ATOMS: atom_id res chain seq x y z
N MET A 1 15.18 -67.03 -20.69
CA MET A 1 15.05 -65.95 -19.67
C MET A 1 14.71 -66.62 -18.34
N SER A 2 15.73 -66.83 -17.52
CA SER A 2 15.66 -67.66 -16.31
C SER A 2 15.12 -66.85 -15.13
N ARG A 3 14.04 -67.35 -14.52
CA ARG A 3 13.52 -66.89 -13.23
C ARG A 3 14.42 -67.44 -12.13
N ALA A 4 15.16 -66.57 -11.45
CA ALA A 4 15.90 -66.92 -10.24
C ALA A 4 15.12 -66.45 -9.02
N ALA A 5 14.64 -67.41 -8.23
CA ALA A 5 14.16 -67.24 -6.86
C ALA A 5 15.08 -68.05 -5.95
N SER A 6 15.70 -67.40 -4.98
CA SER A 6 16.42 -67.92 -3.81
C SER A 6 16.92 -66.67 -3.07
N GLY A 7 16.89 -66.52 -1.76
CA GLY A 7 16.58 -67.42 -0.66
C GLY A 7 16.96 -66.63 0.60
N THR A 8 16.12 -66.75 1.61
CA THR A 8 16.25 -66.28 3.00
C THR A 8 17.68 -66.35 3.58
N SER A 9 18.14 -65.23 4.14
CA SER A 9 19.15 -65.21 5.20
C SER A 9 18.55 -64.57 6.44
N GLN A 10 18.28 -65.44 7.40
CA GLN A 10 17.76 -65.18 8.73
C GLN A 10 18.95 -64.80 9.62
N ALA A 11 19.00 -63.55 10.10
CA ALA A 11 19.94 -63.14 11.14
C ALA A 11 19.14 -62.73 12.38
N GLN A 12 19.34 -63.48 13.46
CA GLN A 12 18.70 -63.34 14.76
C GLN A 12 19.26 -62.14 15.53
N THR A 13 18.39 -61.25 16.01
CA THR A 13 18.64 -60.44 17.21
C THR A 13 17.56 -60.78 18.24
N PRO A 14 17.92 -61.33 19.41
CA PRO A 14 16.97 -61.58 20.49
C PRO A 14 16.82 -60.34 21.39
N GLY A 15 15.58 -59.96 21.72
CA GLY A 15 15.29 -58.85 22.62
C GLY A 15 13.79 -58.62 22.82
N ASP A 16 13.24 -59.41 23.73
CA ASP A 16 11.94 -59.41 24.39
C ASP A 16 10.86 -58.31 24.17
N SER A 17 9.63 -58.80 24.08
CA SER A 17 8.36 -58.19 24.52
C SER A 17 7.85 -56.89 23.88
N THR A 18 6.90 -57.01 22.93
CA THR A 18 5.59 -56.31 23.01
C THR A 18 4.63 -56.81 21.94
N ARG A 19 3.73 -57.72 22.31
CA ARG A 19 2.47 -57.95 21.58
C ARG A 19 1.49 -56.87 21.99
N LEU A 20 1.40 -55.76 21.26
CA LEU A 20 0.21 -54.90 21.25
C LEU A 20 0.11 -54.22 19.88
N THR A 21 -0.87 -54.66 19.09
CA THR A 21 -1.38 -53.92 17.94
C THR A 21 -1.76 -52.50 18.35
N PRO A 22 -1.27 -51.43 17.71
CA PRO A 22 -1.89 -50.13 17.87
C PRO A 22 -3.20 -50.15 17.07
N SER A 23 -4.28 -50.41 17.82
CA SER A 23 -5.63 -50.05 17.42
C SER A 23 -5.65 -48.56 17.07
N ALA A 24 -6.46 -48.20 16.08
CA ALA A 24 -6.70 -46.83 15.64
C ALA A 24 -7.08 -45.93 16.82
N ALA A 25 -6.09 -45.26 17.41
CA ALA A 25 -6.25 -44.26 18.44
C ALA A 25 -5.79 -42.91 17.87
N GLU A 26 -6.75 -41.98 17.82
CA GLU A 26 -6.56 -40.54 17.77
C GLU A 26 -5.63 -40.01 16.67
N ARG A 27 -6.23 -39.77 15.50
CA ARG A 27 -5.82 -38.58 14.75
C ARG A 27 -5.98 -37.38 15.70
N PRO A 28 -4.95 -36.57 15.97
CA PRO A 28 -5.15 -35.33 16.68
C PRO A 28 -6.20 -34.52 15.93
N SER A 29 -7.23 -34.08 16.65
CA SER A 29 -8.26 -33.22 16.10
C SER A 29 -7.60 -32.02 15.46
N THR A 30 -7.64 -31.89 14.14
CA THR A 30 -7.19 -30.71 13.39
C THR A 30 -8.18 -29.54 13.56
N SER A 31 -8.84 -29.44 14.71
CA SER A 31 -9.64 -28.28 15.07
C SER A 31 -8.68 -27.17 15.50
N HIS A 32 -8.38 -26.32 14.53
CA HIS A 32 -7.51 -25.16 14.63
C HIS A 32 -8.18 -24.01 15.44
N ASP A 33 -8.83 -24.34 16.55
CA ASP A 33 -9.76 -23.43 17.25
C ASP A 33 -9.04 -22.33 18.06
N GLY A 34 -7.75 -22.55 18.40
CA GLY A 34 -6.93 -21.56 19.09
C GLY A 34 -6.27 -20.51 18.17
N GLY A 35 -6.15 -20.78 16.87
CA GLY A 35 -5.50 -19.87 15.91
C GLY A 35 -6.44 -18.82 15.32
N ASP A 36 -7.73 -19.14 15.22
CA ASP A 36 -8.72 -18.28 14.55
C ASP A 36 -9.07 -17.04 15.39
N HIS A 37 -9.09 -17.16 16.72
CA HIS A 37 -9.30 -16.01 17.62
C HIS A 37 -8.20 -14.95 17.49
N LEU A 38 -6.93 -15.36 17.40
CA LEU A 38 -5.80 -14.44 17.23
C LEU A 38 -5.77 -13.83 15.82
N SER A 39 -6.15 -14.60 14.80
CA SER A 39 -6.29 -14.12 13.42
C SER A 39 -7.41 -13.08 13.30
N GLY A 40 -8.57 -13.33 13.91
CA GLY A 40 -9.69 -12.40 13.98
C GLY A 40 -9.34 -11.10 14.68
N SER A 41 -8.59 -11.16 15.80
CA SER A 41 -8.10 -9.97 16.51
C SER A 41 -7.14 -9.11 15.65
N LYS A 42 -6.26 -9.75 14.87
CA LYS A 42 -5.34 -9.04 13.95
C LYS A 42 -6.10 -8.41 12.78
N ALA A 43 -7.02 -9.15 12.16
CA ALA A 43 -7.85 -8.65 11.06
C ALA A 43 -8.74 -7.48 11.51
N ALA A 44 -9.31 -7.54 12.72
CA ALA A 44 -10.08 -6.44 13.30
C ALA A 44 -9.25 -5.17 13.49
N THR A 45 -8.01 -5.30 14.01
CA THR A 45 -7.09 -4.17 14.18
C THR A 45 -6.74 -3.52 12.83
N LEU A 46 -6.46 -4.33 11.80
CA LEU A 46 -6.17 -3.84 10.46
C LEU A 46 -7.38 -3.14 9.81
N ARG A 47 -8.60 -3.64 10.05
CA ARG A 47 -9.83 -2.97 9.61
C ARG A 47 -10.05 -1.64 10.30
N GLN A 48 -9.81 -1.58 11.60
CA GLN A 48 -9.91 -0.34 12.35
C GLN A 48 -8.93 0.70 11.78
N ARG A 49 -7.68 0.29 11.56
CA ARG A 49 -6.68 1.13 10.89
C ARG A 49 -7.13 1.59 9.51
N HIS A 50 -7.68 0.69 8.69
CA HIS A 50 -8.29 1.07 7.41
C HIS A 50 -9.38 2.12 7.58
N ALA A 51 -10.33 1.93 8.50
CA ALA A 51 -11.43 2.86 8.74
C ALA A 51 -10.93 4.25 9.17
N ASP A 52 -9.96 4.30 10.09
CA ASP A 52 -9.41 5.55 10.61
C ASP A 52 -8.69 6.35 9.53
N PHE A 53 -7.83 5.70 8.74
CA PHE A 53 -7.11 6.36 7.66
C PHE A 53 -7.99 6.69 6.44
N SER A 54 -9.01 5.87 6.13
CA SER A 54 -9.99 6.19 5.09
C SER A 54 -10.84 7.40 5.47
N ARG A 55 -11.25 7.52 6.74
CA ARG A 55 -11.95 8.70 7.26
C ARG A 55 -11.08 9.95 7.18
N LEU A 56 -9.81 9.83 7.56
CA LEU A 56 -8.85 10.93 7.46
C LEU A 56 -8.62 11.36 6.00
N GLY A 57 -8.38 10.42 5.08
CA GLY A 57 -8.26 10.72 3.65
C GLY A 57 -9.50 11.41 3.09
N THR A 58 -10.70 10.99 3.51
CA THR A 58 -11.96 11.61 3.10
C THR A 58 -12.08 13.05 3.63
N LYS A 59 -11.72 13.27 4.90
CA LYS A 59 -11.70 14.61 5.50
C LYS A 59 -10.75 15.54 4.74
N LEU A 60 -9.49 15.13 4.56
CA LEU A 60 -8.47 15.92 3.86
C LEU A 60 -8.86 16.22 2.41
N LYS A 61 -9.54 15.27 1.74
CA LYS A 61 -10.12 15.48 0.41
C LYS A 61 -11.14 16.61 0.42
N HIS A 62 -12.06 16.62 1.39
CA HIS A 62 -13.06 17.69 1.52
C HIS A 62 -12.41 19.04 1.83
N ASP A 63 -11.48 19.09 2.78
CA ASP A 63 -10.77 20.32 3.15
C ASP A 63 -10.04 20.94 1.93
N ARG A 64 -9.42 20.08 1.11
CA ARG A 64 -8.82 20.46 -0.16
C ARG A 64 -9.86 20.94 -1.18
N ASP A 65 -10.95 20.21 -1.37
CA ASP A 65 -11.99 20.53 -2.35
C ASP A 65 -12.69 21.85 -2.00
N ASP A 66 -12.83 22.19 -0.72
CA ASP A 66 -13.40 23.45 -0.27
C ASP A 66 -12.49 24.65 -0.63
N ILE A 67 -11.17 24.47 -0.60
CA ILE A 67 -10.22 25.48 -1.10
C ILE A 67 -10.34 25.62 -2.62
N VAL A 68 -10.26 24.50 -3.35
CA VAL A 68 -10.28 24.50 -4.83
C VAL A 68 -11.60 25.04 -5.39
N ARG A 69 -12.72 24.81 -4.70
CA ARG A 69 -14.04 25.31 -5.10
C ARG A 69 -14.36 26.69 -4.56
N GLY A 70 -13.42 27.34 -3.86
CA GLY A 70 -13.62 28.69 -3.35
C GLY A 70 -14.79 28.80 -2.37
N ARG A 71 -15.06 27.72 -1.63
CA ARG A 71 -16.11 27.69 -0.59
C ARG A 71 -15.68 28.40 0.70
N ARG A 72 -14.44 28.88 0.75
CA ARG A 72 -13.94 29.77 1.81
C ARG A 72 -14.33 31.22 1.52
N GLU A 73 -14.65 31.96 2.58
CA GLU A 73 -14.93 33.39 2.48
C GLU A 73 -13.76 34.14 1.83
N GLY A 74 -14.06 35.02 0.86
CA GLY A 74 -13.06 35.83 0.16
C GLY A 74 -12.47 35.22 -1.11
N ALA A 75 -12.99 34.08 -1.60
CA ALA A 75 -12.55 33.48 -2.86
C ALA A 75 -12.77 34.45 -4.05
N LYS A 76 -11.70 34.72 -4.80
CA LYS A 76 -11.77 35.50 -6.05
C LYS A 76 -12.07 34.58 -7.21
N VAL A 77 -12.99 35.01 -8.06
CA VAL A 77 -13.39 34.28 -9.27
C VAL A 77 -12.90 35.05 -10.49
N ASP A 78 -12.33 34.36 -11.46
CA ASP A 78 -11.90 34.94 -12.72
C ASP A 78 -13.08 35.21 -13.68
N ALA A 79 -12.79 35.82 -14.84
CA ALA A 79 -13.79 36.13 -15.85
C ALA A 79 -14.51 34.88 -16.42
N ASN A 80 -13.94 33.68 -16.23
CA ASN A 80 -14.48 32.41 -16.69
C ASN A 80 -15.26 31.68 -15.59
N GLY A 81 -15.47 32.28 -14.42
CA GLY A 81 -16.14 31.64 -13.30
C GLY A 81 -15.26 30.66 -12.52
N GLN A 82 -13.95 30.65 -12.74
CA GLN A 82 -13.01 29.79 -12.01
C GLN A 82 -12.40 30.48 -10.80
N VAL A 83 -12.23 29.73 -9.72
CA VAL A 83 -11.60 30.22 -8.50
C VAL A 83 -10.12 30.47 -8.74
N GLN A 84 -9.67 31.71 -8.55
CA GLN A 84 -8.26 32.06 -8.57
C GLN A 84 -7.65 31.73 -7.20
N LEU A 85 -6.83 30.68 -7.17
CA LEU A 85 -6.08 30.31 -5.98
C LEU A 85 -4.90 31.26 -5.77
N THR A 86 -4.68 31.70 -4.54
CA THR A 86 -3.43 32.37 -4.18
C THR A 86 -2.28 31.36 -4.21
N THR A 87 -1.05 31.82 -4.34
CA THR A 87 0.12 30.94 -4.25
C THR A 87 0.18 30.18 -2.91
N ALA A 88 -0.30 30.79 -1.82
CA ALA A 88 -0.40 30.13 -0.52
C ALA A 88 -1.43 28.98 -0.55
N ASP A 89 -2.60 29.22 -1.14
CA ASP A 89 -3.64 28.20 -1.31
C ASP A 89 -3.18 27.06 -2.22
N GLU A 90 -2.47 27.35 -3.32
CA GLU A 90 -1.91 26.33 -4.20
C GLU A 90 -0.97 25.40 -3.44
N LYS A 91 -0.04 25.96 -2.65
CA LYS A 91 0.89 25.19 -1.81
C LYS A 91 0.15 24.36 -0.76
N ARG A 92 -0.89 24.93 -0.13
CA ARG A 92 -1.73 24.24 0.85
C ARG A 92 -2.50 23.08 0.23
N VAL A 93 -3.06 23.27 -0.96
CA VAL A 93 -3.74 22.23 -1.73
C VAL A 93 -2.78 21.09 -2.09
N VAL A 94 -1.54 21.39 -2.46
CA VAL A 94 -0.52 20.36 -2.70
C VAL A 94 -0.25 19.55 -1.42
N ALA A 95 -0.06 20.22 -0.28
CA ALA A 95 0.19 19.56 1.00
C ALA A 95 -0.99 18.65 1.41
N LEU A 96 -2.22 19.15 1.33
CA LEU A 96 -3.43 18.38 1.63
C LEU A 96 -3.63 17.21 0.66
N THR A 97 -3.35 17.40 -0.63
CA THR A 97 -3.45 16.32 -1.63
C THR A 97 -2.44 15.23 -1.34
N LEU A 98 -1.20 15.60 -1.01
CA LEU A 98 -0.16 14.63 -0.67
C LEU A 98 -0.56 13.87 0.58
N GLU A 99 -0.91 14.54 1.66
CA GLU A 99 -1.33 13.91 2.90
C GLU A 99 -2.56 13.00 2.72
N MET A 100 -3.58 13.45 1.98
CA MET A 100 -4.73 12.63 1.61
C MET A 100 -4.30 11.33 0.91
N VAL A 101 -3.40 11.41 -0.07
CA VAL A 101 -2.86 10.23 -0.76
C VAL A 101 -2.17 9.29 0.23
N LEU A 102 -1.33 9.82 1.12
CA LEU A 102 -0.64 9.02 2.13
C LEU A 102 -1.62 8.29 3.07
N ALA A 103 -2.68 8.98 3.51
CA ALA A 103 -3.72 8.39 4.36
C ALA A 103 -4.38 7.20 3.64
N TYR A 104 -4.81 7.39 2.38
CA TYR A 104 -5.40 6.31 1.59
C TYR A 104 -4.43 5.15 1.35
N MET A 105 -3.16 5.40 1.05
CA MET A 105 -2.17 4.33 0.88
C MET A 105 -2.05 3.45 2.14
N VAL A 106 -2.01 4.06 3.33
CA VAL A 106 -1.98 3.31 4.60
C VAL A 106 -3.29 2.58 4.84
N ALA A 107 -4.43 3.20 4.54
CA ALA A 107 -5.74 2.58 4.67
C ALA A 107 -5.86 1.33 3.79
N PHE A 108 -5.53 1.46 2.51
CA PHE A 108 -5.69 0.40 1.52
C PHE A 108 -4.72 -0.76 1.77
N LYS A 109 -3.48 -0.47 2.18
CA LYS A 109 -2.56 -1.54 2.60
C LYS A 109 -3.09 -2.30 3.81
N SER A 110 -3.66 -1.60 4.78
CA SER A 110 -4.27 -2.23 5.97
C SER A 110 -5.45 -3.11 5.58
N LEU A 111 -6.28 -2.68 4.62
CA LEU A 111 -7.36 -3.49 4.07
C LEU A 111 -6.86 -4.74 3.35
N SER A 112 -5.85 -4.62 2.48
CA SER A 112 -5.23 -5.78 1.81
C SER A 112 -4.68 -6.80 2.82
N GLN A 113 -4.00 -6.33 3.87
CA GLN A 113 -3.49 -7.19 4.94
C GLN A 113 -4.61 -7.86 5.76
N ALA A 114 -5.70 -7.13 6.05
CA ALA A 114 -6.85 -7.69 6.74
C ALA A 114 -7.49 -8.81 5.91
N ARG A 115 -7.70 -8.58 4.61
CA ARG A 115 -8.25 -9.57 3.68
C ARG A 115 -7.33 -10.78 3.56
N HIS A 116 -6.02 -10.57 3.48
CA HIS A 116 -5.04 -11.65 3.45
C HIS A 116 -5.11 -12.54 4.71
N THR A 117 -5.21 -11.93 5.89
CA THR A 117 -5.36 -12.65 7.17
C THR A 117 -6.61 -13.53 7.19
N GLU A 118 -7.66 -13.12 6.47
CA GLU A 118 -8.91 -13.84 6.30
C GLU A 118 -8.96 -14.77 5.08
N ARG A 119 -7.82 -14.96 4.39
CA ARG A 119 -7.74 -15.76 3.15
C ARG A 119 -8.69 -15.26 2.05
N LYS A 120 -8.95 -13.95 2.00
CA LYS A 120 -9.73 -13.31 0.94
C LYS A 120 -8.79 -12.70 -0.11
N PRO A 121 -9.18 -12.71 -1.40
CA PRO A 121 -8.39 -12.08 -2.45
C PRO A 121 -8.29 -10.58 -2.21
N TRP A 122 -7.18 -9.97 -2.61
CA TRP A 122 -6.99 -8.53 -2.47
C TRP A 122 -7.92 -7.77 -3.43
N ASP A 123 -8.36 -6.59 -3.01
CA ASP A 123 -9.26 -5.76 -3.80
C ASP A 123 -8.44 -4.68 -4.53
N PRO A 124 -8.40 -4.68 -5.88
CA PRO A 124 -7.68 -3.66 -6.64
C PRO A 124 -8.42 -2.31 -6.66
N VAL A 125 -9.74 -2.29 -6.45
CA VAL A 125 -10.58 -1.09 -6.68
C VAL A 125 -10.12 0.13 -5.87
N PRO A 126 -9.76 0.03 -4.57
CA PRO A 126 -9.26 1.19 -3.82
C PRO A 126 -8.00 1.81 -4.44
N TRP A 127 -7.07 0.96 -4.91
CA TRP A 127 -5.83 1.42 -5.55
C TRP A 127 -6.07 2.07 -6.91
N GLU A 128 -7.08 1.61 -7.65
CA GLU A 128 -7.53 2.25 -8.90
C GLU A 128 -8.14 3.63 -8.65
N GLN A 129 -8.99 3.74 -7.63
CA GLN A 129 -9.62 4.99 -7.23
C GLN A 129 -8.62 6.04 -6.73
N LEU A 130 -7.43 5.61 -6.29
CA LEU A 130 -6.35 6.52 -5.90
C LEU A 130 -5.62 7.14 -7.09
N GLN A 131 -5.66 6.51 -8.27
CA GLN A 131 -4.89 6.94 -9.44
C GLN A 131 -5.17 8.39 -9.87
N PRO A 132 -6.43 8.86 -9.95
CA PRO A 132 -6.71 10.25 -10.31
C PRO A 132 -6.10 11.25 -9.31
N HIS A 133 -6.08 10.92 -8.03
CA HIS A 133 -5.49 11.77 -7.00
C HIS A 133 -3.96 11.85 -7.10
N LEU A 134 -3.30 10.75 -7.49
CA LEU A 134 -1.86 10.74 -7.78
C LEU A 134 -1.52 11.56 -9.02
N GLN A 135 -2.36 11.51 -10.07
CA GLN A 135 -2.17 12.34 -11.26
C GLN A 135 -2.36 13.83 -10.95
N GLU A 136 -3.38 14.15 -10.15
CA GLU A 136 -3.59 15.51 -9.64
C GLU A 136 -2.37 15.99 -8.84
N LEU A 137 -1.87 15.18 -7.90
CA LEU A 137 -0.69 15.50 -7.09
C LEU A 137 0.53 15.76 -7.97
N LYS A 138 0.80 14.90 -8.96
CA LYS A 138 1.89 15.07 -9.93
C LYS A 138 1.76 16.40 -10.69
N HIS A 139 0.54 16.76 -11.11
CA HIS A 139 0.30 18.00 -11.85
C HIS A 139 0.55 19.23 -10.97
N ARG A 140 -0.03 19.26 -9.77
CA ARG A 140 0.06 20.41 -8.85
C ARG A 140 1.46 20.60 -8.26
N SER A 141 2.22 19.52 -8.10
CA SER A 141 3.60 19.57 -7.56
C SER A 141 4.67 19.96 -8.58
N ARG A 142 4.32 20.24 -9.85
CA ARG A 142 5.29 20.54 -10.93
C ARG A 142 6.27 21.68 -10.63
N HIS A 143 5.88 22.62 -9.78
CA HIS A 143 6.71 23.76 -9.38
C HIS A 143 7.65 23.45 -8.22
N ALA A 144 7.42 22.35 -7.49
CA ALA A 144 8.25 21.88 -6.39
C ALA A 144 8.87 20.52 -6.74
N ARG A 145 10.07 20.53 -7.33
CA ARG A 145 10.71 19.31 -7.87
C ARG A 145 10.82 18.15 -6.87
N ALA A 146 11.11 18.44 -5.60
CA ALA A 146 11.13 17.41 -4.56
C ALA A 146 9.75 16.73 -4.40
N LEU A 147 8.67 17.51 -4.34
CA LEU A 147 7.31 16.96 -4.22
C LEU A 147 6.86 16.26 -5.50
N GLN A 148 7.29 16.73 -6.67
CA GLN A 148 6.98 16.07 -7.93
C GLN A 148 7.69 14.72 -8.06
N SER A 149 8.97 14.65 -7.68
CA SER A 149 9.71 13.40 -7.60
C SER A 149 9.02 12.43 -6.64
N LEU A 150 8.63 12.92 -5.46
CA LEU A 150 7.90 12.12 -4.48
C LEU A 150 6.54 11.64 -5.01
N ALA A 151 5.78 12.49 -5.71
CA ALA A 151 4.50 12.12 -6.31
C ALA A 151 4.64 10.99 -7.35
N LEU A 152 5.71 11.02 -8.16
CA LEU A 152 6.00 9.96 -9.13
C LEU A 152 6.36 8.64 -8.44
N GLN A 153 7.19 8.70 -7.39
CA GLN A 153 7.56 7.53 -6.59
C GLN A 153 6.35 6.92 -5.87
N LEU A 154 5.48 7.74 -5.26
CA LEU A 154 4.25 7.27 -4.61
C LEU A 154 3.28 6.64 -5.62
N ASN A 155 3.21 7.18 -6.85
CA ASN A 155 2.43 6.59 -7.93
C ASN A 155 2.98 5.21 -8.31
N ALA A 156 4.30 5.05 -8.38
CA ALA A 156 4.93 3.76 -8.66
C ALA A 156 4.64 2.74 -7.54
N VAL A 157 4.77 3.11 -6.26
CA VAL A 157 4.40 2.26 -5.11
C VAL A 157 2.91 1.85 -5.14
N CYS A 158 2.02 2.77 -5.50
CA CYS A 158 0.60 2.46 -5.67
C CYS A 158 0.35 1.43 -6.78
N LEU A 159 1.11 1.52 -7.88
CA LEU A 159 1.03 0.56 -8.98
C LEU A 159 1.65 -0.81 -8.62
N GLU A 160 2.65 -0.87 -7.74
CA GLU A 160 3.13 -2.12 -7.12
C GLU A 160 1.98 -2.84 -6.40
N GLU A 161 1.28 -2.14 -5.50
CA GLU A 161 0.15 -2.72 -4.74
C GLU A 161 -1.03 -3.08 -5.64
N LEU A 162 -1.25 -2.34 -6.73
CA LEU A 162 -2.27 -2.67 -7.72
C LEU A 162 -1.92 -3.97 -8.47
N CYS A 163 -0.66 -4.13 -8.89
CA CYS A 163 -0.16 -5.37 -9.50
C CYS A 163 -0.29 -6.55 -8.54
N LEU A 164 0.09 -6.38 -7.27
CA LEU A 164 -0.09 -7.40 -6.24
C LEU A 164 -1.56 -7.76 -6.05
N SER A 165 -2.45 -6.76 -6.05
CA SER A 165 -3.89 -6.98 -5.88
C SER A 165 -4.45 -7.83 -7.03
N TYR A 166 -4.07 -7.54 -8.27
CA TYR A 166 -4.46 -8.34 -9.43
C TYR A 166 -3.86 -9.75 -9.43
N ALA A 167 -2.60 -9.91 -9.02
CA ALA A 167 -1.96 -11.22 -8.92
C ALA A 167 -2.58 -12.13 -7.85
N ASN A 168 -3.22 -11.54 -6.83
CA ASN A 168 -3.91 -12.26 -5.76
C ASN A 168 -5.41 -12.51 -6.06
N GLN A 169 -5.91 -12.16 -7.24
CA GLN A 169 -7.27 -12.51 -7.65
C GLN A 169 -7.33 -13.98 -8.11
N ASP A 170 -8.46 -14.64 -7.83
CA ASP A 170 -8.67 -16.03 -8.18
C ASP A 170 -8.64 -16.24 -9.71
N GLN A 171 -8.04 -17.36 -10.16
CA GLN A 171 -7.80 -17.68 -11.56
C GLN A 171 -9.09 -17.81 -12.38
N ALA A 172 -10.25 -17.98 -11.73
CA ALA A 172 -11.56 -17.98 -12.38
C ALA A 172 -11.90 -16.66 -13.12
N LEU A 173 -11.20 -15.56 -12.83
CA LEU A 173 -11.34 -14.26 -13.52
C LEU A 173 -10.46 -14.15 -14.80
N GLY A 174 -9.96 -15.28 -15.30
CA GLY A 174 -8.71 -15.50 -16.05
C GLY A 174 -8.35 -14.67 -17.30
N SER A 175 -9.23 -13.84 -17.86
CA SER A 175 -8.87 -12.96 -19.00
C SER A 175 -8.86 -11.47 -18.64
N LYS A 176 -9.81 -10.98 -17.83
CA LYS A 176 -9.90 -9.57 -17.43
C LYS A 176 -8.86 -9.22 -16.37
N ALA A 177 -8.70 -10.07 -15.36
CA ALA A 177 -7.67 -9.86 -14.34
C ALA A 177 -6.26 -9.87 -14.96
N ALA A 178 -6.02 -10.76 -15.92
CA ALA A 178 -4.76 -10.85 -16.65
C ALA A 178 -4.47 -9.60 -17.50
N SER A 179 -5.46 -9.10 -18.26
CA SER A 179 -5.28 -7.89 -19.06
C SER A 179 -5.06 -6.65 -18.19
N SER A 180 -5.82 -6.52 -17.09
CA SER A 180 -5.60 -5.46 -16.10
C SER A 180 -4.22 -5.55 -15.45
N PHE A 181 -3.75 -6.75 -15.10
CA PHE A 181 -2.41 -6.96 -14.54
C PHE A 181 -1.31 -6.52 -15.52
N ILE A 182 -1.43 -6.88 -16.81
CA ILE A 182 -0.47 -6.48 -17.85
C ILE A 182 -0.45 -4.95 -18.00
N GLN A 183 -1.62 -4.31 -18.04
CA GLN A 183 -1.72 -2.84 -18.12
C GLN A 183 -1.12 -2.16 -16.89
N ALA A 184 -1.43 -2.64 -15.69
CA ALA A 184 -0.85 -2.14 -14.45
C ALA A 184 0.67 -2.32 -14.44
N SER A 185 1.17 -3.47 -14.90
CA SER A 185 2.61 -3.78 -14.94
C SER A 185 3.39 -2.85 -15.87
N ARG A 186 2.83 -2.51 -17.03
CA ARG A 186 3.41 -1.52 -17.95
C ARG A 186 3.48 -0.14 -17.30
N ARG A 187 2.34 0.33 -16.76
CA ARG A 187 2.26 1.62 -16.07
C ARG A 187 3.23 1.69 -14.88
N ARG A 188 3.40 0.58 -14.16
CA ARG A 188 4.33 0.45 -13.03
C ARG A 188 5.78 0.64 -13.48
N HIS A 189 6.18 0.00 -14.58
CA HIS A 189 7.50 0.18 -15.18
C HIS A 189 7.73 1.65 -15.57
N ASP A 190 6.81 2.24 -16.34
CA ASP A 190 6.91 3.63 -16.78
C ASP A 190 6.97 4.61 -15.59
N ALA A 191 6.22 4.32 -14.53
CA ALA A 191 6.21 5.14 -13.32
C ALA A 191 7.55 5.09 -12.58
N TRP A 192 8.15 3.90 -12.44
CA TRP A 192 9.48 3.76 -11.82
C TRP A 192 10.57 4.42 -12.64
N GLN A 193 10.52 4.29 -13.97
CA GLN A 193 11.46 4.97 -14.86
C GLN A 193 11.36 6.49 -14.69
N ALA A 194 10.15 7.05 -14.77
CA ALA A 194 9.94 8.49 -14.59
C ALA A 194 10.35 8.98 -13.19
N ALA A 195 10.14 8.16 -12.15
CA ALA A 195 10.58 8.46 -10.79
C ALA A 195 12.11 8.46 -10.66
N HIS A 196 12.79 7.53 -11.32
CA HIS A 196 14.25 7.45 -11.36
C HIS A 196 14.85 8.64 -12.12
N ASP A 197 14.28 9.01 -13.27
CA ASP A 197 14.79 10.08 -14.12
C ASP A 197 14.71 11.46 -13.45
N ILE A 198 13.66 11.71 -12.65
CA ILE A 198 13.47 13.02 -12.01
C ILE A 198 14.26 13.16 -10.71
N LEU A 199 14.57 12.07 -10.01
CA LEU A 199 15.19 12.09 -8.67
C LEU A 199 16.53 12.85 -8.64
N PRO A 200 17.47 12.67 -9.60
CA PRO A 200 18.73 13.42 -9.66
C PRO A 200 18.54 14.93 -9.82
N THR A 201 17.39 15.38 -10.35
CA THR A 201 17.12 16.81 -10.58
C THR A 201 16.73 17.55 -9.30
N VAL A 202 16.45 16.83 -8.20
CA VAL A 202 16.13 17.41 -6.90
C VAL A 202 17.43 17.94 -6.27
N LYS A 203 17.66 19.26 -6.32
CA LYS A 203 18.88 19.90 -5.82
C LYS A 203 19.02 19.85 -4.30
N ASP A 204 17.91 19.91 -3.57
CA ASP A 204 17.90 19.87 -2.12
C ASP A 204 17.90 18.43 -1.62
N GLU A 205 19.05 17.99 -1.12
CA GLU A 205 19.25 16.63 -0.58
C GLU A 205 18.38 16.36 0.64
N SER A 206 18.06 17.39 1.45
CA SER A 206 17.22 17.22 2.64
C SER A 206 15.75 16.91 2.30
N LEU A 207 15.32 17.22 1.07
CA LEU A 207 14.00 16.92 0.54
C LEU A 207 14.02 15.73 -0.44
N ARG A 208 15.19 15.17 -0.74
CA ARG A 208 15.33 14.01 -1.61
C ARG A 208 14.97 12.75 -0.83
N VAL A 209 14.08 11.95 -1.40
CA VAL A 209 13.69 10.63 -0.89
C VAL A 209 13.82 9.64 -2.01
N GLU A 210 14.41 8.50 -1.71
CA GLU A 210 14.49 7.36 -2.61
C GLU A 210 13.60 6.24 -2.08
N LEU A 211 12.52 5.99 -2.80
CA LEU A 211 11.64 4.84 -2.66
C LEU A 211 11.94 3.91 -3.82
N GLY A 212 11.74 2.61 -3.61
CA GLY A 212 11.89 1.60 -4.64
C GLY A 212 10.76 0.59 -4.64
N PRO A 213 10.78 -0.40 -5.54
CA PRO A 213 9.82 -1.49 -5.57
C PRO A 213 9.73 -2.29 -4.25
N TRP A 214 10.77 -2.21 -3.42
CA TRP A 214 10.83 -2.82 -2.08
C TRP A 214 10.14 -1.98 -1.00
N SER A 215 9.78 -0.72 -1.26
CA SER A 215 9.18 0.17 -0.27
C SER A 215 7.71 -0.18 -0.05
N SER A 216 7.36 -0.50 1.20
CA SER A 216 5.95 -0.70 1.56
C SER A 216 5.19 0.65 1.55
N PRO A 217 3.87 0.64 1.34
CA PRO A 217 3.06 1.86 1.42
C PRO A 217 3.19 2.62 2.74
N HIS A 218 3.47 1.91 3.84
CA HIS A 218 3.65 2.52 5.15
C HIS A 218 5.00 3.24 5.28
N GLU A 219 6.08 2.64 4.80
CA GLU A 219 7.41 3.27 4.76
C GLU A 219 7.42 4.46 3.81
N ALA A 220 6.81 4.29 2.62
CA ALA A 220 6.62 5.35 1.64
C ALA A 220 5.87 6.53 2.25
N ALA A 221 4.75 6.28 2.95
CA ALA A 221 4.01 7.32 3.64
C ALA A 221 4.82 8.01 4.75
N SER A 222 5.58 7.25 5.53
CA SER A 222 6.42 7.80 6.59
C SER A 222 7.54 8.69 6.05
N ALA A 223 8.22 8.25 4.99
CA ALA A 223 9.25 9.04 4.31
C ALA A 223 8.68 10.29 3.65
N ALA A 224 7.56 10.14 2.93
CA ALA A 224 6.86 11.24 2.27
C ALA A 224 6.40 12.31 3.27
N LEU A 225 5.84 11.90 4.42
CA LEU A 225 5.37 12.83 5.46
C LEU A 225 6.52 13.64 6.07
N ARG A 226 7.69 13.03 6.26
CA ARG A 226 8.90 13.75 6.73
C ARG A 226 9.32 14.83 5.72
N THR A 227 9.36 14.48 4.44
CA THR A 227 9.69 15.44 3.37
C THR A 227 8.66 16.53 3.24
N LEU A 228 7.37 16.20 3.39
CA LEU A 228 6.30 17.19 3.37
C LEU A 228 6.45 18.20 4.51
N ARG A 229 6.73 17.75 5.74
CA ARG A 229 6.96 18.64 6.89
C ARG A 229 8.09 19.64 6.63
N ARG A 230 9.25 19.14 6.17
CA ARG A 230 10.40 19.98 5.81
C ARG A 230 10.07 20.98 4.71
N TRP A 231 9.35 20.54 3.68
CA TRP A 231 8.94 21.40 2.59
C TRP A 231 7.95 22.48 3.05
N VAL A 232 6.96 22.13 3.88
CA VAL A 232 5.98 23.07 4.44
C VAL A 232 6.66 24.13 5.30
N GLU A 233 7.57 23.73 6.19
CA GLU A 233 8.35 24.65 7.02
C GLU A 233 9.15 25.63 6.16
N ARG A 234 9.84 25.13 5.14
CA ARG A 234 10.65 25.94 4.22
C ARG A 234 9.81 26.93 3.42
N GLU A 235 8.65 26.50 2.93
CA GLU A 235 7.78 27.29 2.07
C GLU A 235 6.76 28.13 2.86
N SER A 236 6.81 28.09 4.20
CA SER A 236 5.89 28.78 5.12
C SER A 236 4.42 28.50 4.81
N VAL A 237 4.10 27.22 4.53
CA VAL A 237 2.73 26.81 4.20
C VAL A 237 1.93 26.64 5.49
N GLU A 238 0.74 27.24 5.55
CA GLU A 238 -0.20 27.02 6.67
C GLU A 238 -0.81 25.61 6.57
N TRP A 239 -0.06 24.62 7.03
CA TRP A 239 -0.45 23.22 7.08
C TRP A 239 0.10 22.57 8.34
N ARG A 240 -0.66 21.63 8.89
CA ARG A 240 -0.24 20.79 10.02
C ARG A 240 -0.63 19.35 9.72
N ALA A 241 0.33 18.44 9.89
CA ALA A 241 0.07 17.02 9.73
C ALA A 241 -1.05 16.55 10.67
N GLU A 242 -2.06 15.93 10.08
CA GLU A 242 -3.11 15.18 10.76
C GLU A 242 -2.80 13.69 10.79
N ILE A 243 -2.01 13.18 9.83
CA ILE A 243 -1.50 11.82 9.86
C ILE A 243 -0.53 11.65 11.03
N VAL A 244 -0.87 10.69 11.90
CA VAL A 244 0.04 10.15 12.92
C VAL A 244 0.40 8.72 12.53
N LEU A 245 1.61 8.52 12.01
CA LEU A 245 2.16 7.20 11.78
C LEU A 245 3.04 6.80 12.97
N PRO A 246 2.93 5.57 13.49
CA PRO A 246 3.90 5.06 14.45
C PRO A 246 5.28 5.13 13.81
N VAL A 247 6.27 5.62 14.57
CA VAL A 247 7.65 5.65 14.11
C VAL A 247 8.06 4.20 13.85
N ALA A 248 8.34 3.85 12.60
CA ALA A 248 9.01 2.60 12.29
C ALA A 248 10.40 2.70 12.91
N ASN A 249 10.58 2.11 14.10
CA ASN A 249 11.90 1.89 14.65
C ASN A 249 12.63 1.02 13.64
N GLY A 250 13.67 1.59 13.01
CA GLY A 250 14.54 0.83 12.13
C GLY A 250 15.09 -0.36 12.89
N THR A 251 14.90 -1.55 12.32
CA THR A 251 15.74 -2.72 12.62
C THR A 251 17.05 -2.58 11.88
#